data_AF-A0A9P1AN28-F1
#
_entry.id   AF-A0A9P1AN28-F1
#
_cell.length_a   1.000
_cell.length_b   1.000
_cell.length_c   1.000
_cell.angle_alpha   90.00
_cell.angle_beta   90.00
_cell.angle_gamma   90.00
#
_symmetry.space_group_name_H-M   'P 1'
#
loop_
_entity.id
_entity.type
_entity.pdbx_description
1 polymer ?
#
loop_
_entity_poly.entity_id
_entity_poly.type
_entity_poly.pdbx_seq_one_letter_code
_entity_poly.pdbx_strand_id
1 'polypeptide(L)'
;MYTGVTLATLNNTLPATNFSCGANRFAPQIGQLFNSTQCKNLRDPLNACCESHDSCYNQQLTKDSCDNTFCTCLSVATETNLCAIDAAGLCAAARLFGQSVYDTAGGLEAVSPTIN
;
A
#
# COMPACT_ATOMS: atom_id res chain seq x y z
N MET A 1 36.06 18.23 -13.06
CA MET A 1 35.63 19.57 -13.49
C MET A 1 34.16 19.48 -13.80
N TYR A 2 33.31 20.18 -13.04
CA TYR A 2 31.86 20.18 -13.19
C TYR A 2 31.46 20.88 -14.49
N THR A 3 30.58 20.28 -15.28
CA THR A 3 29.79 21.02 -16.27
C THR A 3 28.41 20.41 -16.44
N GLY A 4 27.40 21.14 -15.96
CA GLY A 4 26.09 21.24 -16.63
C GLY A 4 24.97 20.35 -16.09
N VAL A 5 24.32 20.74 -15.00
CA VAL A 5 22.89 20.42 -14.81
C VAL A 5 22.10 21.62 -15.30
N THR A 6 21.44 21.48 -16.45
CA THR A 6 20.51 22.47 -17.00
C THR A 6 19.19 22.43 -16.23
N LEU A 7 18.73 23.60 -15.78
CA LEU A 7 17.39 23.80 -15.23
C LEU A 7 16.35 23.69 -16.34
N ALA A 8 15.97 22.48 -16.74
CA ALA A 8 14.74 22.22 -17.46
C ALA A 8 14.34 20.76 -17.28
N THR A 9 13.13 20.54 -16.76
CA THR A 9 12.49 19.24 -16.49
C THR A 9 13.00 18.48 -15.27
N LEU A 10 12.65 19.00 -14.07
CA LEU A 10 12.29 18.14 -12.94
C LEU A 10 11.02 17.37 -13.35
N ASN A 11 11.16 16.41 -14.27
CA ASN A 11 10.11 15.46 -14.57
C ASN A 11 9.96 14.58 -13.33
N ASN A 12 8.77 14.67 -12.74
CA ASN A 12 8.26 13.94 -11.57
C ASN A 12 8.20 12.41 -11.79
N THR A 13 9.27 11.80 -12.25
CA THR A 13 9.40 10.36 -12.43
C THR A 13 10.68 9.91 -11.73
N LEU A 14 10.74 10.15 -10.42
CA LEU A 14 11.37 9.14 -9.57
C LEU A 14 10.56 7.85 -9.78
N PRO A 15 11.15 6.77 -10.30
CA PRO A 15 10.41 5.56 -10.57
C PRO A 15 9.80 5.06 -9.25
N ALA A 16 8.61 4.48 -9.35
CA ALA A 16 7.81 3.92 -8.27
C ALA A 16 8.47 2.66 -7.65
N THR A 17 9.77 2.67 -7.39
CA THR A 17 10.54 1.47 -7.06
C THR A 17 10.50 1.08 -5.59
N ASN A 18 9.92 1.90 -4.69
CA ASN A 18 9.85 1.59 -3.25
C ASN A 18 8.44 1.80 -2.66
N PHE A 19 7.38 1.53 -3.42
CA PHE A 19 6.01 1.64 -2.90
C PHE A 19 5.30 0.30 -2.96
N SER A 20 5.15 -0.35 -1.80
CA SER A 20 4.61 -1.72 -1.65
C SER A 20 3.07 -1.74 -1.58
N CYS A 21 2.43 -0.63 -1.20
CA CYS A 21 0.97 -0.65 -1.08
C CYS A 21 0.28 -0.77 -2.45
N GLY A 22 -0.63 -1.74 -2.57
CA GLY A 22 -1.58 -1.82 -3.68
C GLY A 22 -1.32 -2.95 -4.67
N ALA A 23 -1.12 -4.19 -4.22
CA ALA A 23 -0.97 -5.36 -5.08
C ALA A 23 -2.25 -5.82 -5.83
N ASN A 24 -3.33 -5.04 -5.84
CA ASN A 24 -4.63 -5.44 -6.42
C ASN A 24 -5.19 -4.41 -7.43
N ARG A 25 -6.37 -4.69 -8.00
CA ARG A 25 -7.10 -3.83 -8.96
C ARG A 25 -7.36 -2.38 -8.53
N PHE A 26 -7.03 -2.03 -7.29
CA PHE A 26 -7.13 -0.68 -6.73
C PHE A 26 -5.77 0.05 -6.65
N ALA A 27 -4.68 -0.55 -7.15
CA ALA A 27 -3.33 0.01 -7.13
C ALA A 27 -3.24 1.47 -7.59
N PRO A 28 -3.91 1.89 -8.68
CA PRO A 28 -3.82 3.28 -9.14
C PRO A 28 -4.46 4.26 -8.14
N GLN A 29 -5.60 3.90 -7.55
CA GLN A 29 -6.33 4.74 -6.59
C GLN A 29 -5.60 4.80 -5.25
N ILE A 30 -5.02 3.67 -4.84
CA ILE A 30 -4.16 3.55 -3.66
C ILE A 30 -2.91 4.43 -3.86
N GLY A 31 -2.21 4.34 -5.00
CA GLY A 31 -1.06 5.20 -5.28
C GLY A 31 -1.40 6.71 -5.30
N GLN A 32 -2.59 7.08 -5.79
CA GLN A 32 -3.06 8.47 -5.80
C GLN A 32 -3.34 9.01 -4.39
N LEU A 33 -3.81 8.18 -3.47
CA LEU A 33 -4.01 8.55 -2.07
C LEU A 33 -2.73 9.13 -1.45
N PHE A 34 -1.61 8.44 -1.63
CA PHE A 34 -0.30 8.83 -1.09
C PHE A 34 0.36 10.00 -1.82
N ASN A 35 -0.16 10.35 -3.00
CA ASN A 35 0.32 11.49 -3.77
C ASN A 35 -0.61 12.71 -3.61
N SER A 36 -1.67 12.62 -2.81
CA SER A 36 -2.48 13.79 -2.48
C SER A 36 -1.66 14.80 -1.67
N THR A 37 -1.89 16.10 -1.91
CA THR A 37 -1.17 17.18 -1.21
C THR A 37 -1.36 17.14 0.31
N GLN A 38 -2.43 16.52 0.78
CA GLN A 38 -2.81 16.37 2.19
C GLN A 38 -2.13 15.17 2.86
N CYS A 39 -1.97 14.06 2.13
CA CYS A 39 -1.44 12.80 2.68
C CYS A 39 0.01 12.51 2.28
N LYS A 40 0.65 13.32 1.43
CA LYS A 40 2.01 13.07 0.93
C LYS A 40 3.05 12.81 2.03
N ASN A 41 2.92 13.48 3.18
CA ASN A 41 3.85 13.33 4.31
C ASN A 41 3.66 12.00 5.05
N LEU A 42 2.55 11.30 4.80
CA LEU A 42 2.24 9.99 5.35
C LEU A 42 2.60 8.85 4.40
N ARG A 43 3.14 9.15 3.22
CA ARG A 43 3.53 8.15 2.22
C ARG A 43 4.47 7.10 2.82
N ASP A 44 5.55 7.52 3.47
CA ASP A 44 6.55 6.62 4.04
C ASP A 44 6.01 5.78 5.21
N PRO A 45 5.35 6.35 6.25
CA PRO A 45 4.82 5.54 7.35
C PRO A 45 3.72 4.57 6.89
N LEU A 46 2.87 4.97 5.92
CA LEU A 46 1.85 4.06 5.40
C LEU A 46 2.45 2.97 4.51
N ASN A 47 3.51 3.29 3.74
CA ASN A 47 4.25 2.28 2.99
C ASN A 47 4.88 1.23 3.90
N ALA A 48 5.44 1.63 5.04
CA ALA A 48 6.00 0.71 6.03
C ALA A 48 4.93 -0.27 6.58
N CYS A 49 3.68 0.18 6.73
CA CYS A 49 2.58 -0.71 7.08
C CYS A 49 2.32 -1.78 6.01
N CYS A 50 2.40 -1.41 4.73
CA CYS A 50 2.21 -2.34 3.62
C CYS A 50 3.36 -3.34 3.49
N GLU A 51 4.61 -2.90 3.63
CA GLU A 51 5.77 -3.80 3.64
C GLU A 51 5.67 -4.85 4.75
N SER A 52 5.23 -4.45 5.94
CA SER A 52 4.99 -5.38 7.05
C SER A 52 3.82 -6.34 6.76
N HIS A 53 2.78 -5.89 6.07
CA HIS A 53 1.62 -6.72 5.71
C HIS A 53 1.99 -7.76 4.65
N ASP A 54 2.70 -7.34 3.60
CA ASP A 54 3.23 -8.23 2.56
C ASP A 54 4.18 -9.27 3.17
N SER A 55 5.06 -8.85 4.09
CA SER A 55 5.93 -9.78 4.82
C SER A 55 5.14 -10.79 5.66
N CYS A 56 4.07 -10.35 6.32
CA CYS A 56 3.20 -11.21 7.12
C CYS A 56 2.49 -12.26 6.24
N TYR A 57 2.01 -11.84 5.07
CA TYR A 57 1.43 -12.74 4.06
C TYR A 57 2.48 -13.72 3.52
N ASN A 58 3.69 -13.25 3.17
CA ASN A 58 4.77 -14.12 2.68
C ASN A 58 5.22 -15.17 3.73
N GLN A 59 5.15 -14.83 5.01
CA GLN A 59 5.42 -15.75 6.12
C GLN A 59 4.25 -16.70 6.42
N GLN A 60 3.10 -16.52 5.74
CA GLN A 60 1.89 -17.32 5.93
C GLN A 60 1.43 -17.36 7.40
N LEU A 61 1.59 -16.24 8.11
CA LEU A 61 0.88 -16.02 9.36
C LEU A 61 -0.62 -15.90 9.07
N THR A 62 -1.49 -16.10 10.06
CA THR A 62 -2.93 -16.07 9.81
C THR A 62 -3.35 -14.73 9.19
N LYS A 63 -4.09 -14.79 8.08
CA LYS A 63 -4.56 -13.60 7.35
C LYS A 63 -5.22 -12.59 8.28
N ASP A 64 -6.10 -13.04 9.18
CA ASP A 64 -6.76 -12.17 10.15
C ASP A 64 -5.78 -11.44 11.07
N SER A 65 -4.70 -12.10 11.50
CA SER A 65 -3.65 -11.46 12.32
C SER A 65 -2.88 -10.43 11.50
N CYS A 66 -2.53 -10.75 10.25
CA CYS A 66 -1.87 -9.83 9.34
C CYS A 66 -2.73 -8.59 9.07
N ASP A 67 -4.00 -8.79 8.74
CA ASP A 67 -4.96 -7.71 8.46
C ASP A 67 -5.20 -6.84 9.69
N ASN A 68 -5.36 -7.43 10.89
CA ASN A 68 -5.55 -6.67 12.12
C ASN A 68 -4.32 -5.81 12.48
N THR A 69 -3.12 -6.35 12.30
CA THR A 69 -1.86 -5.63 12.52
C THR A 69 -1.72 -4.49 11.50
N PHE A 70 -2.02 -4.76 10.23
CA PHE A 70 -2.01 -3.77 9.17
C PHE A 70 -3.00 -2.62 9.44
N CYS A 71 -4.25 -2.94 9.77
CA CYS A 71 -5.27 -1.94 10.11
C CYS A 71 -4.86 -1.07 11.30
N THR A 72 -4.23 -1.66 12.32
CA THR A 72 -3.72 -0.91 13.48
C THR A 72 -2.59 0.03 13.08
N CYS A 73 -1.65 -0.45 12.26
CA CYS A 73 -0.55 0.36 11.75
C CYS A 73 -1.05 1.58 10.95
N LEU A 74 -2.00 1.36 10.05
CA LEU A 74 -2.62 2.43 9.26
C LEU A 74 -3.35 3.45 10.14
N SER A 75 -4.07 2.99 11.16
CA SER A 75 -4.77 3.86 12.11
C SER A 75 -3.78 4.76 12.87
N VAL A 76 -2.69 4.20 13.38
CA VAL A 76 -1.66 4.97 14.09
C VAL A 76 -0.96 5.97 13.16
N ALA A 77 -0.61 5.55 11.94
CA ALA A 77 0.03 6.41 10.95
C ALA A 77 -0.85 7.60 10.52
N THR A 78 -2.17 7.53 10.72
CA THR A 78 -3.14 8.55 10.30
C THR A 78 -3.92 9.20 11.45
N GLU A 79 -3.64 8.87 12.71
CA GLU A 79 -4.49 9.18 13.87
C GLU A 79 -4.91 10.65 13.99
N THR A 80 -4.06 11.58 13.53
CA THR A 80 -4.27 13.03 13.62
C THR A 80 -4.55 13.69 12.26
N ASN A 81 -4.81 12.91 11.21
CA ASN A 81 -4.94 13.40 9.84
C ASN A 81 -6.26 12.96 9.16
N LEU A 82 -6.77 13.80 8.26
CA LEU A 82 -7.92 13.51 7.39
C LEU A 82 -7.74 12.24 6.54
N CYS A 83 -6.51 11.81 6.31
CA CYS A 83 -6.19 10.55 5.62
C CYS A 83 -6.62 9.28 6.37
N ALA A 84 -7.13 9.41 7.61
CA ALA A 84 -7.65 8.28 8.39
C ALA A 84 -8.81 7.56 7.70
N ILE A 85 -9.63 8.29 6.93
CA ILE A 85 -10.74 7.70 6.16
C ILE A 85 -10.18 6.76 5.08
N ASP A 86 -9.16 7.20 4.37
CA ASP A 86 -8.56 6.42 3.31
C ASP A 86 -7.76 5.23 3.85
N ALA A 87 -7.06 5.41 4.98
CA ALA A 87 -6.46 4.32 5.75
C ALA A 87 -7.49 3.27 6.18
N ALA A 88 -8.67 3.68 6.64
CA ALA A 88 -9.76 2.76 6.93
C ALA A 88 -10.24 2.01 5.66
N GLY A 89 -10.27 2.70 4.52
CA GLY A 89 -10.56 2.10 3.21
C GLY A 89 -9.54 1.03 2.80
N LEU A 90 -8.25 1.28 3.00
CA LEU A 90 -7.18 0.31 2.75
C LEU A 90 -7.31 -0.94 3.64
N CYS A 91 -7.57 -0.74 4.92
CA CYS A 91 -7.86 -1.83 5.86
C CYS A 91 -9.06 -2.67 5.40
N ALA A 92 -10.16 -2.02 5.01
CA ALA A 92 -11.34 -2.72 4.50
C ALA A 92 -11.03 -3.51 3.21
N ALA A 93 -10.26 -2.93 2.29
CA ALA A 93 -9.88 -3.59 1.04
C ALA A 93 -9.00 -4.82 1.28
N ALA A 94 -8.04 -4.76 2.22
CA ALA A 94 -7.22 -5.91 2.60
C ALA A 94 -8.08 -7.05 3.14
N ARG A 95 -9.04 -6.74 4.03
CA ARG A 95 -9.93 -7.74 4.61
C ARG A 95 -10.84 -8.38 3.56
N LEU A 96 -11.48 -7.57 2.71
CA LEU A 96 -12.48 -8.01 1.73
C LEU A 96 -11.87 -8.70 0.51
N PHE A 97 -10.72 -8.23 0.03
CA PHE A 97 -10.14 -8.66 -1.25
C PHE A 97 -8.75 -9.26 -1.13
N GLY A 98 -8.17 -9.30 0.07
CA GLY A 98 -6.80 -9.78 0.28
C GLY A 98 -6.64 -11.29 0.28
N GLN A 99 -7.73 -12.08 0.24
CA GLN A 99 -7.63 -13.55 0.32
C GLN A 99 -6.83 -14.13 -0.84
N SER A 100 -7.14 -13.74 -2.09
CA SER A 100 -6.41 -14.24 -3.26
C SER A 100 -4.92 -13.87 -3.22
N VAL A 101 -4.59 -12.68 -2.69
CA VAL A 101 -3.20 -12.23 -2.54
C VAL A 101 -2.48 -13.03 -1.46
N TYR A 102 -3.14 -13.26 -0.33
CA TYR A 102 -2.65 -14.10 0.76
C TYR A 102 -2.35 -15.54 0.29
N ASP A 103 -3.31 -16.13 -0.44
CA ASP A 103 -3.18 -17.47 -1.00
C ASP A 103 -2.02 -17.54 -2.02
N THR A 104 -1.90 -16.53 -2.89
CA THR A 104 -0.81 -16.42 -3.86
C THR A 104 0.55 -16.31 -3.19
N ALA A 105 0.66 -15.52 -2.12
CA ALA A 105 1.89 -15.43 -1.33
C ALA A 105 2.29 -16.78 -0.70
N GLY A 106 1.30 -17.64 -0.43
CA GLY A 106 1.49 -19.01 0.05
C GLY A 106 1.77 -20.05 -1.04
N GLY A 107 1.82 -19.64 -2.31
CA GLY A 107 2.05 -20.52 -3.46
C GLY A 107 0.80 -21.22 -4.00
N LEU A 108 -0.41 -20.79 -3.60
CA LEU A 108 -1.66 -21.24 -4.22
C LEU A 108 -1.93 -20.40 -5.49
N GLU A 109 -2.53 -21.00 -6.52
CA GLU A 109 -2.89 -20.24 -7.72
C GLU A 109 -4.01 -19.22 -7.41
N ALA A 110 -3.83 -17.99 -7.90
CA ALA A 110 -4.78 -16.90 -7.69
C ALA A 110 -6.15 -17.22 -8.33
N VAL A 111 -7.15 -17.53 -7.51
CA VAL A 111 -8.53 -17.66 -7.99
C VAL A 111 -9.11 -16.25 -8.11
N SER A 112 -9.37 -15.81 -9.34
CA SER A 112 -9.98 -14.51 -9.60
C SER A 112 -11.41 -14.49 -8.99
N PRO A 113 -11.77 -13.51 -8.15
CA PRO A 113 -13.11 -13.47 -7.57
C PRO A 113 -14.15 -13.30 -8.68
N THR A 114 -15.05 -14.28 -8.79
CA THR A 114 -16.20 -14.19 -9.69
C THR A 114 -17.29 -13.42 -8.96
N ILE A 115 -17.69 -12.26 -9.51
CA ILE A 115 -18.86 -11.53 -9.01
C ILE A 115 -20.07 -12.15 -9.71
N ASN A 116 -20.97 -12.76 -8.93
CA ASN A 116 -22.30 -13.17 -9.40
C ASN A 116 -23.35 -12.10 -9.10
#